data_AF-A0A8T5K7A0-F1
#
_entry.id   AF-A0A8T5K7A0-F1
#
_cell.length_a   1.000
_cell.length_b   1.000
_cell.length_c   1.000
_cell.angle_alpha   90.00
_cell.angle_beta   90.00
_cell.angle_gamma   90.00
#
_symmetry.space_group_name_H-M   'P 1'
#
loop_
_entity.id
_entity.type
_entity.pdbx_description
1 polymer ?
#
loop_
_entity_poly.entity_id
_entity_poly.type
_entity_poly.pdbx_seq_one_letter_code
_entity_poly.pdbx_strand_id
1 'polypeptide(L)'
;QKLSGVVSTSKTGETIIQLDKDERFEKIMEMISTSGLTITKPTAIQIPLSFEEGEIVFFNESDKDATEEMINEFIGKYAIGTSRVLMWEEDTSLYFGVINTVDGIAEIHYIKIQIGKD
;
A
#
# COMPACT_ATOMS: atom_id res chain seq x y z
N GLN A 1 -7.91 27.64 -7.11
CA GLN A 1 -6.84 27.18 -8.03
C GLN A 1 -5.92 26.30 -7.18
N LYS A 2 -6.06 24.97 -7.24
CA LYS A 2 -5.14 24.04 -6.56
C LYS A 2 -3.90 23.92 -7.45
N LEU A 3 -2.74 24.33 -6.94
CA LEU A 3 -1.45 24.16 -7.62
C LEU A 3 -0.86 22.84 -7.10
N SER A 4 -1.04 21.76 -7.87
CA SER A 4 -0.33 20.48 -7.66
C SER A 4 1.17 20.74 -7.72
N GLY A 5 1.87 20.44 -6.63
CA GLY A 5 3.29 20.67 -6.46
C GLY A 5 4.13 19.54 -7.04
N VAL A 6 4.09 19.33 -8.34
CA VAL A 6 4.99 18.36 -8.99
C VAL A 6 6.39 19.00 -9.08
N VAL A 7 7.33 18.54 -8.26
CA VAL A 7 8.74 18.97 -8.35
C VAL A 7 9.50 17.97 -9.21
N SER A 8 9.74 18.33 -10.47
CA SER A 8 10.63 17.56 -11.35
C SER A 8 12.09 17.92 -11.06
N THR A 9 12.90 16.96 -10.63
CA THR A 9 14.36 17.14 -10.52
C THR A 9 15.06 16.37 -11.63
N SER A 10 15.71 17.10 -12.54
CA SER A 10 16.52 16.50 -13.60
C SER A 10 17.92 16.18 -13.06
N LYS A 11 18.24 14.90 -12.86
CA LYS A 11 19.62 14.43 -12.82
C LYS A 11 19.78 13.35 -13.89
N THR A 12 20.70 13.58 -14.82
CA THR A 12 21.18 12.59 -15.80
C THR A 12 20.24 12.20 -16.95
N GLY A 13 19.34 13.09 -17.38
CA GLY A 13 18.59 12.93 -18.64
C GLY A 13 17.28 12.16 -18.53
N GLU A 14 16.95 11.66 -17.33
CA GLU A 14 15.63 11.14 -17.01
C GLU A 14 14.90 12.13 -16.08
N THR A 15 13.66 12.47 -16.43
CA THR A 15 12.80 13.34 -15.63
C THR A 15 12.22 12.50 -14.49
N ILE A 16 12.75 12.65 -13.27
CA ILE A 16 12.17 12.04 -12.09
C ILE A 16 10.98 12.88 -11.65
N ILE A 17 9.79 12.28 -11.68
CA ILE A 17 8.56 12.88 -11.16
C ILE A 17 8.43 12.44 -9.70
N GLN A 18 8.80 13.35 -8.80
CA GLN A 18 8.60 13.17 -7.37
C GLN A 18 7.14 13.50 -7.03
N LEU A 19 6.51 12.64 -6.24
CA LEU A 19 5.14 12.77 -5.81
C LEU A 19 5.09 13.37 -4.40
N ASP A 20 4.10 14.22 -4.13
CA ASP A 20 3.82 14.62 -2.76
C ASP A 20 3.13 13.50 -1.97
N LYS A 21 2.93 13.68 -0.66
CA LYS A 21 2.35 12.63 0.19
C LYS A 21 0.90 12.30 -0.17
N ASP A 22 0.10 13.30 -0.52
CA ASP A 22 -1.31 13.10 -0.87
C ASP A 22 -1.40 12.36 -2.21
N GLU A 23 -0.59 12.75 -3.19
CA GLU A 23 -0.48 12.06 -4.48
C GLU A 23 -0.02 10.61 -4.31
N ARG A 24 0.93 10.34 -3.40
CA ARG A 24 1.38 8.98 -3.07
C ARG A 24 0.25 8.14 -2.48
N PHE A 25 -0.46 8.70 -1.51
CA PHE A 25 -1.60 8.05 -0.87
C PHE A 25 -2.71 7.73 -1.89
N GLU A 26 -3.12 8.70 -2.70
CA GLU A 26 -4.18 8.52 -3.70
C GLU A 26 -3.85 7.42 -4.71
N LYS A 27 -2.60 7.40 -5.22
CA LYS A 27 -2.14 6.36 -6.15
C LYS A 27 -2.17 4.98 -5.53
N ILE A 28 -1.69 4.80 -4.29
CA ILE A 28 -1.73 3.51 -3.60
C ILE A 28 -3.17 3.03 -3.40
N MET A 29 -4.09 3.93 -3.00
CA MET A 29 -5.50 3.59 -2.84
C MET A 29 -6.15 3.17 -4.15
N GLU A 30 -5.78 3.80 -5.27
CA GLU A 30 -6.23 3.43 -6.61
C GLU A 30 -5.74 2.03 -6.98
N MET A 31 -4.44 1.74 -6.82
CA MET A 31 -3.85 0.42 -7.11
C MET A 31 -4.61 -0.71 -6.42
N ILE A 32 -4.95 -0.54 -5.14
CA ILE A 32 -5.67 -1.58 -4.38
C ILE A 32 -7.15 -1.63 -4.78
N SER A 33 -7.80 -0.49 -5.01
CA SER A 33 -9.23 -0.46 -5.37
C SER A 33 -9.51 -1.12 -6.73
N THR A 34 -8.52 -1.14 -7.64
CA THR A 34 -8.65 -1.81 -8.94
C THR A 34 -8.82 -3.33 -8.84
N SER A 35 -8.44 -3.93 -7.70
CA SER A 35 -8.64 -5.36 -7.43
C SER A 35 -10.10 -5.76 -7.15
N GLY A 36 -11.01 -4.78 -6.97
CA GLY A 36 -12.39 -5.01 -6.56
C GLY A 36 -12.59 -5.23 -5.06
N LEU A 37 -11.52 -5.14 -4.27
CA LEU A 37 -11.57 -5.25 -2.81
C LEU A 37 -11.98 -3.91 -2.17
N THR A 38 -12.68 -4.01 -1.04
CA THR A 38 -13.05 -2.83 -0.25
C THR A 38 -11.96 -2.53 0.78
N ILE A 39 -11.34 -1.35 0.68
CA ILE A 39 -10.40 -0.87 1.69
C ILE A 39 -11.18 -0.44 2.94
N THR A 40 -10.86 -1.03 4.08
CA THR A 40 -11.54 -0.80 5.36
C THR A 40 -10.53 -0.34 6.40
N LYS A 41 -10.76 0.81 7.04
CA LYS A 41 -9.96 1.27 8.18
C LYS A 41 -10.55 0.69 9.49
N PRO A 42 -9.87 -0.26 10.16
CA PRO A 42 -10.35 -0.80 11.42
C PRO A 42 -10.10 0.17 12.59
N THR A 43 -10.91 0.07 13.64
CA THR A 43 -10.66 0.82 14.89
C THR A 43 -9.48 0.25 15.68
N ALA A 44 -9.30 -1.07 15.64
CA ALA A 44 -8.20 -1.80 16.26
C ALA A 44 -8.01 -3.15 15.57
N ILE A 45 -6.78 -3.70 15.62
CA ILE A 45 -6.44 -5.03 15.11
C ILE A 45 -5.87 -5.85 16.29
N GLN A 46 -6.51 -6.97 16.61
CA GLN A 46 -6.07 -7.90 17.66
C GLN A 46 -6.10 -9.33 17.10
N ILE A 47 -4.97 -9.77 16.53
CA ILE A 47 -4.84 -11.05 15.84
C ILE A 47 -3.66 -11.80 16.47
N PRO A 48 -3.80 -13.11 16.76
CA PRO A 48 -2.78 -13.86 17.49
C PRO A 48 -1.49 -14.08 16.70
N LEU A 49 -1.55 -14.11 15.36
CA LEU A 49 -0.39 -14.25 14.48
C LEU A 49 -0.39 -13.15 13.42
N SER A 50 0.80 -12.61 13.13
CA SER A 50 1.00 -11.52 12.19
C SER A 50 2.24 -11.78 11.34
N PHE A 51 2.10 -11.63 10.03
CA PHE A 51 3.14 -11.90 9.05
C PHE A 51 3.29 -10.70 8.11
N GLU A 52 4.50 -10.16 8.04
CA GLU A 52 4.87 -9.16 7.03
C GLU A 52 5.29 -9.89 5.76
N GLU A 53 4.57 -9.64 4.67
CA GLU A 53 4.74 -10.33 3.40
C GLU A 53 5.53 -9.51 2.38
N GLY A 54 5.74 -8.23 2.66
CA GLY A 54 6.49 -7.34 1.79
C GLY A 54 6.56 -5.92 2.30
N GLU A 55 7.64 -5.23 1.93
CA GLU A 55 7.87 -3.82 2.21
C GLU A 55 8.39 -3.14 0.94
N ILE A 56 7.84 -1.96 0.62
CA ILE A 56 8.35 -1.11 -0.47
C ILE A 56 8.29 0.38 -0.10
N VAL A 57 9.14 1.17 -0.74
CA VAL A 57 9.11 2.63 -0.68
C VAL A 57 8.46 3.16 -1.95
N PHE A 58 7.52 4.10 -1.81
CA PHE A 58 6.82 4.70 -2.95
C PHE A 58 6.94 6.22 -2.89
N PHE A 59 7.97 6.80 -3.52
CA PHE A 59 8.25 8.25 -3.49
C PHE A 59 8.11 8.93 -4.85
N ASN A 60 8.36 8.20 -5.93
CA ASN A 60 8.38 8.73 -7.29
C ASN A 60 7.49 7.89 -8.20
N GLU A 61 7.12 8.45 -9.36
CA GLU A 61 6.34 7.72 -10.36
C GLU A 61 7.08 6.45 -10.86
N SER A 62 8.41 6.44 -10.84
CA SER A 62 9.22 5.27 -11.20
C SER A 62 9.03 4.07 -10.26
N ASP A 63 8.53 4.30 -9.04
CA ASP A 63 8.33 3.26 -8.04
C ASP A 63 6.97 2.53 -8.24
N LYS A 64 6.15 3.05 -9.16
CA LYS A 64 4.78 2.61 -9.41
C LYS A 64 4.69 1.14 -9.80
N ASP A 65 5.42 0.72 -10.83
CA ASP A 65 5.30 -0.63 -11.39
C ASP A 65 5.68 -1.68 -10.35
N ALA A 66 6.76 -1.46 -9.59
CA ALA A 66 7.19 -2.36 -8.52
C ALA A 66 6.19 -2.39 -7.35
N THR A 67 5.55 -1.25 -7.04
CA THR A 67 4.52 -1.17 -6.00
C THR A 67 3.25 -1.91 -6.42
N GLU A 68 2.82 -1.75 -7.68
CA GLU A 68 1.69 -2.48 -8.26
C GLU A 68 1.95 -3.99 -8.29
N GLU A 69 3.15 -4.41 -8.67
CA GLU A 69 3.54 -5.82 -8.65
C GLU A 69 3.42 -6.42 -7.25
N MET A 70 4.02 -5.78 -6.23
CA MET A 70 3.93 -6.24 -4.84
C MET A 70 2.49 -6.31 -4.33
N ILE A 71 1.66 -5.30 -4.63
CA ILE A 71 0.25 -5.27 -4.25
C ILE A 71 -0.50 -6.43 -4.92
N ASN A 72 -0.28 -6.65 -6.21
CA ASN A 72 -0.95 -7.70 -6.97
C ASN A 72 -0.55 -9.11 -6.49
N GLU A 73 0.73 -9.33 -6.19
CA GLU A 73 1.20 -10.59 -5.60
C GLU A 73 0.57 -10.85 -4.23
N PHE A 74 0.56 -9.83 -3.36
CA PHE A 74 -0.05 -9.92 -2.04
C PHE A 74 -1.55 -10.25 -2.14
N ILE A 75 -2.29 -9.51 -2.96
CA ILE A 75 -3.74 -9.73 -3.17
C ILE A 75 -4.00 -11.12 -3.77
N GLY A 76 -3.25 -11.50 -4.80
CA GLY A 76 -3.42 -12.78 -5.49
C GLY A 76 -3.17 -13.98 -4.58
N LYS A 77 -2.30 -13.84 -3.58
CA LYS A 77 -1.94 -14.92 -2.65
C LYS A 77 -2.80 -14.93 -1.38
N TYR A 78 -3.03 -13.77 -0.77
CA TYR A 78 -3.60 -13.68 0.58
C TYR A 78 -5.04 -13.19 0.62
N ALA A 79 -5.54 -12.51 -0.41
CA ALA A 79 -6.90 -11.95 -0.44
C ALA A 79 -7.95 -12.88 -1.06
N ILE A 80 -7.65 -14.17 -1.21
CA ILE A 80 -8.56 -15.14 -1.81
C ILE A 80 -9.76 -15.38 -0.88
N GLY A 81 -10.98 -15.14 -1.38
CA GLY A 81 -12.21 -15.40 -0.63
C GLY A 81 -12.62 -14.31 0.37
N THR A 82 -11.87 -13.21 0.45
CA THR A 82 -12.29 -11.99 1.17
C THR A 82 -12.82 -10.95 0.20
N SER A 83 -13.69 -10.06 0.70
CA SER A 83 -14.14 -8.86 -0.02
C SER A 83 -13.46 -7.58 0.47
N ARG A 84 -12.56 -7.68 1.45
CA ARG A 84 -11.94 -6.52 2.11
C ARG A 84 -10.44 -6.67 2.30
N VAL A 85 -9.78 -5.53 2.26
CA VAL A 85 -8.40 -5.32 2.73
C VAL A 85 -8.48 -4.31 3.88
N LEU A 86 -7.85 -4.64 5.00
CA LEU A 86 -7.71 -3.72 6.12
C LEU A 86 -6.59 -2.74 5.81
N MET A 87 -6.78 -1.49 6.18
CA MET A 87 -5.76 -0.46 6.02
C MET A 87 -5.56 0.31 7.32
N TRP A 88 -4.31 0.45 7.73
CA TRP A 88 -3.92 1.27 8.88
C TRP A 88 -2.64 2.04 8.57
N GLU A 89 -2.36 3.04 9.39
CA GLU A 89 -1.25 3.96 9.22
C GLU A 89 -0.39 3.91 10.49
N GLU A 90 0.92 3.71 10.32
CA GLU A 90 1.89 3.92 11.41
C GLU A 90 3.08 4.72 10.88
N ASP A 91 3.45 5.75 11.63
CA ASP A 91 4.49 6.71 11.30
C ASP A 91 4.36 7.34 9.90
N THR A 92 5.07 6.76 8.93
CA THR A 92 5.20 7.24 7.55
C THR A 92 4.84 6.16 6.54
N SER A 93 4.18 5.11 7.00
CA SER A 93 3.87 3.92 6.23
C SER A 93 2.37 3.64 6.24
N LEU A 94 1.87 3.25 5.09
CA LEU A 94 0.55 2.65 4.93
C LEU A 94 0.72 1.14 5.02
N TYR A 95 -0.16 0.50 5.79
CA TYR A 95 -0.20 -0.95 5.91
C TYR A 95 -1.49 -1.46 5.31
N PHE A 96 -1.40 -2.58 4.62
CA PHE A 96 -2.56 -3.25 4.02
C PHE A 96 -2.53 -4.72 4.40
N GLY A 97 -3.60 -5.20 5.02
CA GLY A 97 -3.66 -6.55 5.57
C GLY A 97 -4.94 -7.30 5.25
N VAL A 98 -4.81 -8.63 5.21
CA VAL A 98 -5.93 -9.56 5.10
C VAL A 98 -5.86 -10.53 6.27
N ILE A 99 -7.02 -10.85 6.83
CA ILE A 99 -7.14 -11.86 7.89
C ILE A 99 -7.55 -13.18 7.26
N ASN A 100 -6.72 -14.19 7.45
CA ASN A 100 -6.98 -15.58 7.05
C ASN A 100 -7.11 -16.46 8.29
N THR A 101 -7.74 -17.62 8.13
CA THR A 101 -7.80 -18.64 9.17
C THR A 101 -7.07 -19.88 8.68
N VAL A 102 -5.98 -20.24 9.36
CA VAL A 102 -5.16 -21.42 9.07
C VAL A 102 -5.16 -22.32 10.31
N ASP A 103 -5.55 -23.58 10.14
CA ASP A 103 -5.68 -24.56 11.23
C ASP A 103 -6.50 -24.05 12.44
N GLY A 104 -7.50 -23.20 12.18
CA GLY A 104 -8.38 -22.61 13.20
C GLY A 104 -7.80 -21.39 13.93
N ILE A 105 -6.60 -20.93 13.54
CA ILE A 105 -5.95 -19.75 14.10
C ILE A 105 -6.11 -18.59 13.11
N ALA A 106 -6.52 -17.43 13.63
CA ALA A 106 -6.58 -16.21 12.82
C ALA A 106 -5.17 -15.64 12.62
N GLU A 107 -4.82 -15.36 11.38
CA GLU A 107 -3.53 -14.81 10.97
C GLU A 107 -3.78 -13.53 10.18
N ILE A 108 -3.02 -12.47 10.45
CA ILE A 108 -3.00 -11.30 9.57
C ILE A 108 -1.74 -11.34 8.72
N HIS A 109 -1.93 -11.33 7.42
CA HIS A 109 -0.86 -11.16 6.44
C HIS A 109 -0.93 -9.72 5.96
N TYR A 110 0.19 -9.01 5.91
CA TYR A 110 0.19 -7.61 5.52
C TYR A 110 1.41 -7.19 4.72
N ILE A 111 1.24 -6.15 3.91
CA ILE A 111 2.31 -5.43 3.25
C ILE A 111 2.43 -4.03 3.83
N LYS A 112 3.64 -3.47 3.75
CA LYS A 112 3.97 -2.12 4.21
C LYS A 112 4.46 -1.29 3.02
N ILE A 113 3.90 -0.09 2.88
CA ILE A 113 4.28 0.87 1.84
C ILE A 113 4.70 2.17 2.51
N GLN A 114 5.99 2.47 2.47
CA GLN A 114 6.53 3.71 3.03
C GLN A 114 6.27 4.87 2.07
N ILE A 115 5.50 5.86 2.53
CA ILE A 115 5.16 7.08 1.79
C ILE A 115 5.83 8.33 2.38
N GLY A 116 6.66 8.19 3.41
CA GLY A 116 7.48 9.27 3.94
C GLY A 116 6.69 10.33 4.70
N LYS A 117 7.40 11.36 5.18
CA LYS A 117 6.78 12.59 5.72
C LYS A 117 6.54 13.57 4.57
N ASP A 118 5.68 14.54 4.85
CA ASP A 118 5.39 15.70 3.99
C ASP A 118 6.68 16.35 3.46
#